data_AF-A0A7V3Y2E2-F1
#
_entry.id   AF-A0A7V3Y2E2-F1
#
_cell.length_a   1.000
_cell.length_b   1.000
_cell.length_c   1.000
_cell.angle_alpha   90.00
_cell.angle_beta   90.00
_cell.angle_gamma   90.00
#
_symmetry.space_group_name_H-M   'P 1'
#
loop_
_entity.id
_entity.type
_entity.pdbx_description
1 polymer ?
#
loop_
_entity_poly.entity_id
_entity_poly.type
_entity_poly.pdbx_seq_one_letter_code
_entity_poly.pdbx_strand_id
1 'polypeptide(L)'
;MITKGLIEKIFQAASIQRWNDHVRPTEFSEIDKQAHKMIIAYTIAKFQEEENPGCVNWIHLIEGGIFELLHRVIVTDIKPPIFHKIMKEKGKELNEWVFDQLDDDINPVKGNFKESFIQYFQDTHYAPFEKKILHAAHYLATNWEFQIIYQSNKFLYDIEKTKNEIESQIEYHIDLTGVQKILSHRNIAGFINLCGQLRFQQRWAQTPRIPKTSVLGHMLIVAILSYFCSRELGACAKRMYNNFFASLFHDLPEVLTRDIVSPVKRSIKGLEELIKEYEIIEANNRIFPLIPEKWHNEMRYYIFNEFENKIWHNDTVTMGVSPEELNTQYNEDRFNPLDGQMLKACDDFAAFLEASFSIKYGIKPEALESAKRNIYQKYRQKHLAIGDMDFIVLFDYFH
;
A
#
# COMPACT_ATOMS: atom_id res chain seq x y z
N MET A 1 1.22 -18.56 8.23
CA MET A 1 1.15 -17.73 9.46
C MET A 1 1.96 -16.46 9.28
N ILE A 2 1.37 -15.31 9.59
CA ILE A 2 2.05 -14.01 9.57
C ILE A 2 2.93 -13.91 10.81
N THR A 3 4.24 -13.74 10.64
CA THR A 3 5.19 -13.66 11.76
C THR A 3 5.31 -12.24 12.30
N LYS A 4 5.76 -12.13 13.56
CA LYS A 4 6.15 -10.84 14.14
C LYS A 4 7.25 -10.14 13.32
N GLY A 5 8.27 -10.88 12.88
CA GLY A 5 9.40 -10.32 12.14
C GLY A 5 8.96 -9.73 10.79
N LEU A 6 8.09 -10.42 10.05
CA LEU A 6 7.51 -9.91 8.80
C LEU A 6 6.80 -8.56 9.01
N ILE A 7 5.98 -8.46 10.07
CA ILE A 7 5.29 -7.21 10.43
C ILE A 7 6.30 -6.11 10.79
N GLU A 8 7.33 -6.44 11.58
CA GLU A 8 8.41 -5.50 11.91
C GLU A 8 9.15 -5.01 10.65
N LYS A 9 9.43 -5.87 9.67
CA LYS A 9 10.07 -5.50 8.40
C LYS A 9 9.20 -4.53 7.57
N ILE A 10 7.90 -4.79 7.47
CA ILE A 10 6.97 -3.89 6.75
C ILE A 10 6.99 -2.49 7.39
N PHE A 11 6.93 -2.42 8.73
CA PHE A 11 6.94 -1.15 9.45
C PHE A 11 8.30 -0.44 9.45
N GLN A 12 9.41 -1.17 9.33
CA GLN A 12 10.74 -0.57 9.18
C GLN A 12 10.82 0.34 7.96
N ALA A 13 10.03 0.08 6.91
CA ALA A 13 9.96 0.93 5.73
C ALA A 13 9.50 2.37 6.01
N ALA A 14 8.73 2.60 7.09
CA ALA A 14 8.35 3.94 7.54
C ALA A 14 9.53 4.72 8.15
N SER A 15 10.59 4.03 8.58
CA SER A 15 11.79 4.66 9.15
C SER A 15 12.89 4.93 8.11
N ILE A 16 12.81 4.28 6.93
CA ILE A 16 13.79 4.48 5.86
C ILE A 16 13.55 5.83 5.20
N GLN A 17 14.49 6.76 5.38
CA GLN A 17 14.40 8.08 4.78
C GLN A 17 14.95 8.08 3.35
N ARG A 18 14.17 8.66 2.43
CA ARG A 18 14.57 8.89 1.04
C ARG A 18 15.09 10.31 0.86
N TRP A 19 15.98 10.50 -0.12
CA TRP A 19 16.58 11.80 -0.45
C TRP A 19 17.24 12.48 0.77
N ASN A 20 17.81 11.69 1.68
CA ASN A 20 18.47 12.19 2.91
C ASN A 20 19.85 12.80 2.67
N ASP A 21 20.36 12.70 1.46
CA ASP A 21 21.54 13.42 0.96
C ASP A 21 21.20 14.69 0.16
N HIS A 22 19.93 15.10 0.13
CA HIS A 22 19.45 16.31 -0.56
C HIS A 22 18.74 17.27 0.40
N VAL A 23 18.70 18.56 0.05
CA VAL A 23 17.87 19.55 0.74
C VAL A 23 16.40 19.25 0.44
N ARG A 24 15.59 18.98 1.46
CA ARG A 24 14.19 18.60 1.27
C ARG A 24 13.25 19.45 2.15
N PRO A 25 12.12 19.92 1.60
CA PRO A 25 11.16 20.71 2.37
C PRO A 25 10.36 19.87 3.39
N THR A 26 10.33 18.55 3.20
CA THR A 26 9.71 17.58 4.11
C THR A 26 10.47 16.27 4.09
N GLU A 27 10.28 15.42 5.10
CA GLU A 27 10.79 14.06 5.12
C GLU A 27 10.03 13.19 4.12
N PHE A 28 10.76 12.32 3.42
CA PHE A 28 10.21 11.31 2.52
C PHE A 28 10.55 9.93 3.07
N SER A 29 9.55 9.06 3.24
CA SER A 29 9.78 7.68 3.71
C SER A 29 9.70 6.68 2.56
N GLU A 30 10.35 5.52 2.71
CA GLU A 30 10.27 4.45 1.71
C GLU A 30 8.85 3.91 1.55
N ILE A 31 8.11 3.76 2.65
CA ILE A 31 6.73 3.29 2.60
C ILE A 31 5.83 4.23 1.78
N ASP A 32 5.99 5.55 1.90
CA ASP A 32 5.20 6.51 1.10
C ASP A 32 5.51 6.40 -0.39
N LYS A 33 6.77 6.13 -0.75
CA LYS A 33 7.17 5.96 -2.15
C LYS A 33 6.62 4.65 -2.71
N GLN A 34 6.63 3.58 -1.93
CA GLN A 34 6.11 2.28 -2.35
C GLN A 34 4.58 2.30 -2.47
N ALA A 35 3.89 3.02 -1.58
CA ALA A 35 2.46 3.24 -1.67
C ALA A 35 2.08 3.97 -2.97
N HIS A 36 2.78 5.07 -3.26
CA HIS A 36 2.59 5.80 -4.51
C HIS A 36 2.92 4.93 -5.74
N LYS A 37 4.00 4.15 -5.68
CA LYS A 37 4.34 3.18 -6.73
C LYS A 37 3.20 2.20 -6.99
N MET A 38 2.56 1.64 -5.96
CA MET A 38 1.46 0.70 -6.14
C MET A 38 0.21 1.35 -6.75
N ILE A 39 -0.09 2.60 -6.40
CA ILE A 39 -1.18 3.36 -7.04
C ILE A 39 -0.88 3.62 -8.52
N ILE A 40 0.35 4.00 -8.85
CA ILE A 40 0.79 4.19 -10.23
C ILE A 40 0.77 2.86 -10.99
N ALA A 41 1.24 1.77 -10.39
CA ALA A 41 1.24 0.43 -10.99
C ALA A 41 -0.19 -0.04 -11.28
N TYR A 42 -1.13 0.17 -10.35
CA TYR A 42 -2.56 -0.04 -10.57
C TYR A 42 -3.07 0.75 -11.78
N THR A 43 -2.79 2.06 -11.81
CA THR A 43 -3.23 2.95 -12.90
C THR A 43 -2.68 2.51 -14.26
N ILE A 44 -1.40 2.14 -14.30
CA ILE A 44 -0.74 1.63 -15.51
C ILE A 44 -1.43 0.34 -15.94
N ALA A 45 -1.48 -0.67 -15.07
CA ALA A 45 -2.09 -1.97 -15.33
C ALA A 45 -3.56 -1.88 -15.79
N LYS A 46 -4.37 -0.99 -15.19
CA LYS A 46 -5.77 -0.77 -15.61
C LYS A 46 -5.86 -0.31 -17.06
N PHE A 47 -4.97 0.59 -17.50
CA PHE A 47 -4.93 0.99 -18.92
C PHE A 47 -4.49 -0.14 -19.85
N GLN A 48 -3.59 -1.03 -19.40
CA GLN A 48 -3.15 -2.17 -20.22
C GLN A 48 -4.27 -3.21 -20.35
N GLU A 49 -4.99 -3.48 -19.26
CA GLU A 49 -6.17 -4.34 -19.27
C GLU A 49 -7.29 -3.80 -20.18
N GLU A 50 -7.46 -2.48 -20.27
CA GLU A 50 -8.43 -1.90 -21.21
C GLU A 50 -8.05 -2.08 -22.67
N GLU A 51 -6.76 -2.07 -22.99
CA GLU A 51 -6.24 -2.26 -24.34
C GLU A 51 -6.20 -3.75 -24.72
N ASN A 52 -5.79 -4.60 -23.78
CA ASN A 52 -5.69 -6.04 -23.93
C ASN A 52 -6.19 -6.74 -22.66
N PRO A 53 -7.48 -7.11 -22.59
CA PRO A 53 -8.06 -7.74 -21.40
C PRO A 53 -7.36 -9.05 -21.03
N GLY A 54 -7.05 -9.22 -19.74
CA GLY A 54 -6.37 -10.39 -19.19
C GLY A 54 -4.85 -10.43 -19.42
N CYS A 55 -4.23 -9.34 -19.87
CA CYS A 55 -2.78 -9.27 -20.08
C CYS A 55 -1.98 -9.11 -18.78
N VAL A 56 -2.60 -8.64 -17.69
CA VAL A 56 -1.98 -8.42 -16.39
C VAL A 56 -2.40 -9.51 -15.41
N ASN A 57 -1.41 -10.21 -14.85
CA ASN A 57 -1.61 -11.01 -13.66
C ASN A 57 -1.55 -10.11 -12.41
N TRP A 58 -2.72 -9.74 -11.90
CA TRP A 58 -2.84 -8.86 -10.74
C TRP A 58 -2.22 -9.42 -9.46
N ILE A 59 -2.22 -10.73 -9.26
CA ILE A 59 -1.59 -11.34 -8.09
C ILE A 59 -0.08 -11.18 -8.18
N HIS A 60 0.52 -11.47 -9.35
CA HIS A 60 1.95 -11.24 -9.57
C HIS A 60 2.33 -9.75 -9.45
N LEU A 61 1.46 -8.83 -9.86
CA LEU A 61 1.69 -7.39 -9.72
C LEU A 61 1.73 -6.97 -8.23
N ILE A 62 0.75 -7.43 -7.44
CA ILE A 62 0.69 -7.17 -6.00
C ILE A 62 1.89 -7.79 -5.29
N GLU A 63 2.14 -9.08 -5.54
CA GLU A 63 3.28 -9.81 -4.97
C GLU A 63 4.60 -9.15 -5.32
N GLY A 64 4.85 -8.82 -6.60
CA GLY A 64 6.06 -8.13 -7.03
C GLY A 64 6.27 -6.79 -6.32
N GLY A 65 5.19 -6.03 -6.08
CA GLY A 65 5.24 -4.81 -5.28
C GLY A 65 5.70 -5.06 -3.83
N ILE A 66 5.16 -6.10 -3.19
CA ILE A 66 5.53 -6.51 -1.83
C ILE A 66 6.98 -7.04 -1.80
N PHE A 67 7.36 -7.86 -2.77
CA PHE A 67 8.68 -8.46 -2.89
C PHE A 67 9.78 -7.41 -3.02
N GLU A 68 9.59 -6.43 -3.90
CA GLU A 68 10.53 -5.32 -4.05
C GLU A 68 10.64 -4.46 -2.78
N LEU A 69 9.54 -4.27 -2.03
CA LEU A 69 9.57 -3.58 -0.74
C LEU A 69 10.38 -4.38 0.30
N LEU A 70 10.10 -5.68 0.46
CA LEU A 70 10.81 -6.53 1.42
C LEU A 70 12.32 -6.58 1.12
N HIS A 71 12.68 -6.75 -0.15
CA HIS A 71 14.08 -6.69 -0.59
C HIS A 71 14.70 -5.33 -0.24
N ARG A 72 14.00 -4.22 -0.51
CA ARG A 72 14.48 -2.87 -0.20
C ARG A 72 14.71 -2.64 1.29
N VAL A 73 13.86 -3.19 2.16
CA VAL A 73 13.99 -3.09 3.63
C VAL A 73 15.23 -3.81 4.14
N ILE A 74 15.68 -4.88 3.46
CA ILE A 74 16.92 -5.58 3.84
C ILE A 74 18.16 -4.87 3.29
N VAL A 75 18.09 -4.35 2.06
CA VAL A 75 19.24 -3.78 1.35
C VAL A 75 19.29 -2.24 1.48
N THR A 76 18.97 -1.72 2.67
CA THR A 76 18.85 -0.28 2.94
C THR A 76 20.19 0.46 2.95
N ASP A 77 20.14 1.78 2.80
CA ASP A 77 21.29 2.71 2.92
C ASP A 77 22.40 2.52 1.87
N ILE A 78 22.05 1.96 0.71
CA ILE A 78 22.95 1.87 -0.44
C ILE A 78 22.49 2.86 -1.51
N LYS A 79 23.38 3.79 -1.90
CA LYS A 79 23.09 4.73 -2.99
C LYS A 79 22.77 3.98 -4.28
N PRO A 80 21.80 4.46 -5.10
CA PRO A 80 21.38 3.76 -6.31
C PRO A 80 22.53 3.33 -7.24
N PRO A 81 23.54 4.17 -7.55
CA PRO A 81 24.65 3.76 -8.43
C PRO A 81 25.47 2.59 -7.88
N ILE A 82 25.66 2.55 -6.55
CA ILE A 82 26.38 1.47 -5.88
C ILE A 82 25.51 0.21 -5.90
N PHE A 83 24.22 0.34 -5.60
CA PHE A 83 23.28 -0.78 -5.65
C PHE A 83 23.24 -1.42 -7.04
N HIS A 84 23.13 -0.61 -8.11
CA HIS A 84 23.15 -1.12 -9.49
C HIS A 84 24.46 -1.84 -9.82
N LYS A 85 25.60 -1.31 -9.36
CA LYS A 85 26.90 -1.97 -9.52
C LYS A 85 26.96 -3.32 -8.79
N ILE A 86 26.50 -3.37 -7.55
CA ILE A 86 26.43 -4.60 -6.76
C ILE A 86 25.50 -5.61 -7.44
N MET A 87 24.32 -5.20 -7.91
CA MET A 87 23.41 -6.10 -8.62
C MET A 87 24.02 -6.67 -9.91
N LYS A 88 24.83 -5.87 -10.62
CA LYS A 88 25.51 -6.32 -11.84
C LYS A 88 26.65 -7.31 -11.57
N GLU A 89 27.44 -7.09 -10.52
CA GLU A 89 28.64 -7.88 -10.23
C GLU A 89 28.39 -9.05 -9.27
N LYS A 90 27.44 -8.88 -8.35
CA LYS A 90 27.17 -9.72 -7.16
C LYS A 90 25.68 -9.87 -6.85
N GLY A 91 24.81 -9.65 -7.83
CA GLY A 91 23.36 -9.68 -7.62
C GLY A 91 22.84 -11.04 -7.14
N LYS A 92 23.45 -12.14 -7.59
CA LYS A 92 23.07 -13.48 -7.14
C LYS A 92 23.37 -13.67 -5.64
N GLU A 93 24.60 -13.38 -5.22
CA GLU A 93 25.01 -13.52 -3.82
C GLU A 93 24.23 -12.56 -2.90
N LEU A 94 23.96 -11.34 -3.37
CA LEU A 94 23.13 -10.39 -2.62
C LEU A 94 21.70 -10.91 -2.45
N ASN A 95 21.09 -11.45 -3.50
CA ASN A 95 19.75 -12.01 -3.42
C ASN A 95 19.69 -13.24 -2.51
N GLU A 96 20.66 -14.15 -2.60
CA GLU A 96 20.78 -15.29 -1.69
C GLU A 96 20.86 -14.85 -0.23
N TRP A 97 21.69 -13.84 0.07
CA TRP A 97 21.76 -13.26 1.42
C TRP A 97 20.42 -12.65 1.86
N VAL A 98 19.71 -11.94 0.98
CA VAL A 98 18.37 -11.39 1.29
C VAL A 98 17.37 -12.50 1.59
N PHE A 99 17.42 -13.61 0.86
CA PHE A 99 16.53 -14.75 1.08
C PHE A 99 16.77 -15.35 2.47
N ASP A 100 18.03 -15.55 2.84
CA ASP A 100 18.40 -16.06 4.17
C ASP A 100 17.92 -15.12 5.30
N GLN A 101 17.99 -13.79 5.09
CA GLN A 101 17.52 -12.81 6.08
C GLN A 101 15.99 -12.77 6.25
N LEU A 102 15.23 -13.24 5.26
CA LEU A 102 13.77 -13.20 5.26
C LEU A 102 13.14 -14.58 5.46
N ASP A 103 13.93 -15.65 5.48
CA ASP A 103 13.41 -17.02 5.40
C ASP A 103 12.39 -17.33 6.50
N ASP A 104 12.76 -17.07 7.76
CA ASP A 104 11.90 -17.29 8.93
C ASP A 104 10.61 -16.46 8.88
N ASP A 105 10.63 -15.33 8.17
CA ASP A 105 9.50 -14.40 8.06
C ASP A 105 8.54 -14.75 6.92
N ILE A 106 9.05 -15.20 5.78
CA ILE A 106 8.24 -15.45 4.58
C ILE A 106 7.86 -16.92 4.42
N ASN A 107 8.67 -17.86 4.92
CA ASN A 107 8.44 -19.30 4.81
C ASN A 107 7.12 -19.74 5.46
N PRO A 108 6.69 -19.18 6.61
CA PRO A 108 5.43 -19.58 7.21
C PRO A 108 4.18 -19.10 6.45
N VAL A 109 4.29 -18.14 5.52
CA VAL A 109 3.14 -17.55 4.81
C VAL A 109 2.51 -18.54 3.82
N LYS A 110 1.19 -18.75 3.88
CA LYS A 110 0.49 -19.72 3.01
C LYS A 110 0.56 -19.35 1.51
N GLY A 111 0.36 -20.37 0.66
CA GLY A 111 0.18 -20.21 -0.79
C GLY A 111 1.47 -20.16 -1.63
N ASN A 112 2.55 -20.79 -1.16
CA ASN A 112 3.87 -20.79 -1.83
C ASN A 112 4.50 -19.39 -1.96
N PHE A 113 4.32 -18.52 -0.95
CA PHE A 113 4.76 -17.13 -1.01
C PHE A 113 6.29 -17.02 -1.13
N LYS A 114 7.03 -17.86 -0.40
CA LYS A 114 8.49 -17.94 -0.45
C LYS A 114 8.99 -18.36 -1.83
N GLU A 115 8.39 -19.38 -2.42
CA GLU A 115 8.76 -19.87 -3.74
C GLU A 115 8.55 -18.79 -4.80
N SER A 116 7.41 -18.10 -4.78
CA SER A 116 7.13 -16.96 -5.66
C SER A 116 8.13 -15.81 -5.44
N PHE A 117 8.50 -15.52 -4.19
CA PHE A 117 9.50 -14.49 -3.86
C PHE A 117 10.88 -14.82 -4.44
N ILE A 118 11.34 -16.07 -4.27
CA ILE A 118 12.62 -16.54 -4.82
C ILE A 118 12.59 -16.51 -6.35
N GLN A 119 11.54 -17.05 -6.97
CA GLN A 119 11.37 -17.06 -8.42
C GLN A 119 11.36 -15.65 -9.01
N TYR A 120 10.71 -14.70 -8.34
CA TYR A 120 10.68 -13.31 -8.79
C TYR A 120 12.07 -12.70 -8.96
N PHE A 121 13.03 -12.99 -8.07
CA PHE A 121 14.38 -12.45 -8.13
C PHE A 121 15.40 -13.32 -8.89
N GLN A 122 15.16 -14.63 -9.00
CA GLN A 122 16.07 -15.55 -9.68
C GLN A 122 15.73 -15.81 -11.15
N ASP A 123 14.44 -15.80 -11.52
CA ASP A 123 14.00 -16.05 -12.89
C ASP A 123 13.59 -14.74 -13.58
N THR A 124 14.34 -14.39 -14.62
CA THR A 124 14.07 -13.22 -15.46
C THR A 124 12.76 -13.34 -16.24
N HIS A 125 12.26 -14.57 -16.46
CA HIS A 125 11.02 -14.84 -17.19
C HIS A 125 9.80 -14.96 -16.29
N TYR A 126 9.96 -14.89 -14.97
CA TYR A 126 8.84 -14.85 -14.04
C TYR A 126 8.19 -13.46 -14.03
N ALA A 127 6.90 -13.38 -14.35
CA ALA A 127 6.09 -12.16 -14.36
C ALA A 127 6.76 -10.94 -15.06
N PRO A 128 7.26 -11.09 -16.30
CA PRO A 128 8.09 -10.07 -16.94
C PRO A 128 7.31 -8.79 -17.23
N PHE A 129 6.00 -8.91 -17.50
CA PHE A 129 5.14 -7.78 -17.78
C PHE A 129 4.83 -6.99 -16.51
N GLU A 130 4.50 -7.67 -15.42
CA GLU A 130 4.25 -7.04 -14.12
C GLU A 130 5.52 -6.38 -13.57
N LYS A 131 6.68 -7.02 -13.74
CA LYS A 131 7.99 -6.40 -13.44
C LYS A 131 8.19 -5.11 -14.22
N LYS A 132 7.85 -5.10 -15.51
CA LYS A 132 7.93 -3.90 -16.35
C LYS A 132 7.00 -2.78 -15.86
N ILE A 133 5.76 -3.11 -15.49
CA ILE A 133 4.80 -2.15 -14.92
C ILE A 133 5.32 -1.58 -13.60
N LEU A 134 5.81 -2.43 -12.70
CA LEU A 134 6.36 -2.01 -11.41
C LEU A 134 7.60 -1.13 -11.57
N HIS A 135 8.47 -1.46 -12.53
CA HIS A 135 9.65 -0.67 -12.83
C HIS A 135 9.30 0.72 -13.39
N ALA A 136 8.33 0.80 -14.31
CA ALA A 136 7.80 2.07 -14.79
C ALA A 136 7.20 2.91 -13.63
N ALA A 137 6.37 2.27 -12.80
CA ALA A 137 5.75 2.91 -11.64
C ALA A 137 6.79 3.40 -10.62
N HIS A 138 7.89 2.66 -10.44
CA HIS A 138 8.99 3.05 -9.56
C HIS A 138 9.60 4.39 -9.98
N TYR A 139 9.91 4.57 -11.26
CA TYR A 139 10.52 5.82 -11.73
C TYR A 139 9.52 6.98 -11.78
N LEU A 140 8.25 6.73 -12.10
CA LEU A 140 7.22 7.77 -12.02
C LEU A 140 7.04 8.28 -10.57
N ALA A 141 6.98 7.38 -9.59
CA ALA A 141 6.95 7.76 -8.17
C ALA A 141 8.22 8.52 -7.75
N THR A 142 9.38 8.06 -8.22
CA THR A 142 10.68 8.69 -7.92
C THR A 142 10.79 10.08 -8.54
N ASN A 143 10.34 10.24 -9.79
CA ASN A 143 10.29 11.54 -10.46
C ASN A 143 9.36 12.50 -9.74
N TRP A 144 8.20 12.03 -9.27
CA TRP A 144 7.27 12.85 -8.50
C TRP A 144 7.93 13.46 -7.25
N GLU A 145 8.69 12.65 -6.50
CA GLU A 145 9.50 13.13 -5.37
C GLU A 145 10.60 14.09 -5.81
N PHE A 146 11.29 13.73 -6.88
CA PHE A 146 12.40 14.50 -7.43
C PHE A 146 11.96 15.91 -7.81
N GLN A 147 10.79 16.08 -8.44
CA GLN A 147 10.26 17.40 -8.81
C GLN A 147 10.07 18.33 -7.60
N ILE A 148 9.77 17.80 -6.41
CA ILE A 148 9.62 18.59 -5.19
C ILE A 148 10.97 19.13 -4.71
N ILE A 149 12.00 18.29 -4.73
CA ILE A 149 13.33 18.67 -4.21
C ILE A 149 14.18 19.39 -5.26
N TYR A 150 13.91 19.18 -6.55
CA TYR A 150 14.79 19.62 -7.65
C TYR A 150 15.12 21.12 -7.58
N GLN A 151 14.10 21.97 -7.38
CA GLN A 151 14.30 23.43 -7.35
C GLN A 151 15.27 23.87 -6.24
N SER A 152 15.20 23.24 -5.07
CA SER A 152 16.06 23.54 -3.94
C SER A 152 17.45 22.92 -4.03
N ASN A 153 17.71 22.04 -5.00
CA ASN A 153 18.97 21.30 -5.13
C ASN A 153 19.71 21.58 -6.45
N LYS A 154 19.30 22.59 -7.24
CA LYS A 154 19.96 22.99 -8.50
C LYS A 154 21.46 23.32 -8.37
N PHE A 155 21.91 23.65 -7.16
CA PHE A 155 23.31 23.94 -6.88
C PHE A 155 24.17 22.68 -6.64
N LEU A 156 23.57 21.50 -6.50
CA LEU A 156 24.30 20.25 -6.33
C LEU A 156 24.92 19.80 -7.66
N TYR A 157 26.15 19.25 -7.59
CA TYR A 157 26.97 18.91 -8.75
C TYR A 157 26.30 17.92 -9.72
N ASP A 158 25.60 16.89 -9.20
CA ASP A 158 25.05 15.78 -10.00
C ASP A 158 23.51 15.83 -10.17
N ILE A 159 22.86 16.96 -9.87
CA ILE A 159 21.39 17.04 -9.90
C ILE A 159 20.81 16.89 -11.32
N GLU A 160 21.44 17.49 -12.33
CA GLU A 160 21.01 17.36 -13.73
C GLU A 160 21.25 15.95 -14.27
N LYS A 161 22.33 15.29 -13.82
CA LYS A 161 22.58 13.88 -14.16
C LYS A 161 21.47 13.00 -13.61
N THR A 162 21.12 13.19 -12.34
CA THR A 162 20.03 12.47 -11.67
C THR A 162 18.69 12.69 -12.39
N LYS A 163 18.40 13.92 -12.79
CA LYS A 163 17.22 14.26 -13.59
C LYS A 163 17.18 13.48 -14.90
N ASN A 164 18.25 13.55 -15.69
CA ASN A 164 18.34 12.88 -16.99
C ASN A 164 18.23 11.35 -16.85
N GLU A 165 18.82 10.77 -15.80
CA GLU A 165 18.69 9.33 -15.50
C GLU A 165 17.23 8.94 -15.22
N ILE A 166 16.52 9.69 -14.38
CA ILE A 166 15.11 9.45 -14.08
C ILE A 166 14.25 9.60 -15.34
N GLU A 167 14.44 10.68 -16.11
CA GLU A 167 13.70 10.93 -17.34
C GLU A 167 13.94 9.83 -18.37
N SER A 168 15.19 9.41 -18.58
CA SER A 168 15.55 8.30 -19.49
C SER A 168 14.89 6.99 -19.09
N GLN A 169 14.79 6.71 -17.79
CA GLN A 169 14.14 5.50 -17.29
C GLN A 169 12.62 5.55 -17.48
N ILE A 170 11.99 6.74 -17.39
CA ILE A 170 10.57 6.90 -17.73
C ILE A 170 10.35 6.69 -19.23
N GLU A 171 11.18 7.31 -20.07
CA GLU A 171 11.11 7.19 -21.53
C GLU A 171 11.25 5.74 -22.01
N TYR A 172 12.09 4.93 -21.35
CA TYR A 172 12.24 3.51 -21.66
C TYR A 172 10.92 2.71 -21.56
N HIS A 173 9.97 3.17 -20.74
CA HIS A 173 8.67 2.52 -20.56
C HIS A 173 7.53 3.22 -21.28
N ILE A 174 7.83 4.13 -22.21
CA ILE A 174 6.81 4.88 -22.96
C ILE A 174 5.94 3.97 -23.83
N ASP A 175 6.35 2.73 -24.09
CA ASP A 175 5.54 1.76 -24.81
C ASP A 175 4.33 1.27 -24.00
N LEU A 176 4.34 1.44 -22.67
CA LEU A 176 3.16 1.19 -21.85
C LEU A 176 2.16 2.33 -22.00
N THR A 177 0.96 2.02 -22.53
CA THR A 177 -0.13 2.99 -22.68
C THR A 177 -0.43 3.76 -21.40
N GLY A 178 -0.36 3.11 -20.24
CA GLY A 178 -0.55 3.74 -18.94
C GLY A 178 0.47 4.83 -18.63
N VAL A 179 1.75 4.62 -19.00
CA VAL A 179 2.81 5.62 -18.86
C VAL A 179 2.53 6.81 -19.77
N GLN A 180 2.17 6.57 -21.03
CA GLN A 180 1.79 7.63 -21.97
C GLN A 180 0.63 8.47 -21.43
N LYS A 181 -0.41 7.82 -20.89
CA LYS A 181 -1.58 8.50 -20.29
C LYS A 181 -1.19 9.35 -19.09
N ILE A 182 -0.36 8.84 -18.18
CA ILE A 182 0.11 9.60 -17.01
C ILE A 182 0.90 10.84 -17.44
N LEU A 183 1.75 10.74 -18.46
CA LEU A 183 2.59 11.86 -18.90
C LEU A 183 1.82 12.92 -19.73
N SER A 184 0.81 12.51 -20.50
CA SER A 184 0.14 13.38 -21.47
C SER A 184 -1.26 13.87 -21.03
N HIS A 185 -1.98 13.10 -20.20
CA HIS A 185 -3.36 13.42 -19.81
C HIS A 185 -3.41 14.10 -18.45
N ARG A 186 -3.86 15.37 -18.45
CA ARG A 186 -3.95 16.20 -17.23
C ARG A 186 -4.76 15.55 -16.11
N ASN A 187 -5.85 14.85 -16.44
CA ASN A 187 -6.72 14.23 -15.44
C ASN A 187 -6.01 13.09 -14.71
N ILE A 188 -5.39 12.15 -15.45
CA ILE A 188 -4.66 11.02 -14.87
C ILE A 188 -3.43 11.51 -14.10
N ALA A 189 -2.67 12.46 -14.65
CA ALA A 189 -1.58 13.12 -13.92
C ALA A 189 -2.10 13.77 -12.62
N GLY A 190 -3.26 14.40 -12.69
CA GLY A 190 -3.96 14.96 -11.54
C GLY A 190 -4.32 13.91 -10.47
N PHE A 191 -4.83 12.75 -10.88
CA PHE A 191 -5.13 11.64 -9.96
C PHE A 191 -3.88 11.12 -9.25
N ILE A 192 -2.80 10.88 -10.00
CA ILE A 192 -1.50 10.46 -9.44
C ILE A 192 -0.97 11.54 -8.48
N ASN A 193 -1.02 12.81 -8.86
CA ASN A 193 -0.60 13.92 -8.00
C ASN A 193 -1.43 14.00 -6.71
N LEU A 194 -2.75 13.83 -6.81
CA LEU A 194 -3.65 13.83 -5.67
C LEU A 194 -3.30 12.70 -4.69
N CYS A 195 -3.12 11.48 -5.20
CA CYS A 195 -2.70 10.34 -4.38
C CYS A 195 -1.33 10.58 -3.73
N GLY A 196 -0.36 11.15 -4.47
CA GLY A 196 0.95 11.50 -3.93
C GLY A 196 0.88 12.51 -2.78
N GLN A 197 -0.08 13.44 -2.78
CA GLN A 197 -0.23 14.46 -1.73
C GLN A 197 -0.63 13.88 -0.36
N LEU A 198 -1.23 12.69 -0.31
CA LEU A 198 -1.57 12.01 0.96
C LEU A 198 -0.33 11.79 1.85
N ARG A 199 0.88 11.81 1.28
CA ARG A 199 2.12 11.71 2.07
C ARG A 199 2.41 12.91 2.96
N PHE A 200 1.85 14.08 2.62
CA PHE A 200 1.99 15.28 3.44
C PHE A 200 1.01 15.31 4.61
N GLN A 201 0.00 14.43 4.59
CA GLN A 201 -0.93 14.26 5.69
C GLN A 201 -0.35 13.27 6.69
N GLN A 202 0.09 13.79 7.84
CA GLN A 202 0.67 12.98 8.91
C GLN A 202 -0.44 12.41 9.79
N ARG A 203 -0.39 11.10 10.04
CA ARG A 203 -1.25 10.47 11.03
C ARG A 203 -0.77 10.80 12.43
N TRP A 204 -1.70 10.84 13.38
CA TRP A 204 -1.40 11.25 14.75
C TRP A 204 -0.82 12.68 14.82
N ALA A 205 -1.30 13.60 13.99
CA ALA A 205 -0.70 14.94 13.81
C ALA A 205 -0.51 15.75 15.10
N GLN A 206 -1.30 15.50 16.13
CA GLN A 206 -1.22 16.18 17.44
C GLN A 206 -0.36 15.43 18.48
N THR A 207 0.17 14.27 18.13
CA THR A 207 0.84 13.36 19.07
C THR A 207 2.25 13.04 18.55
N PRO A 208 3.32 13.38 19.30
CA PRO A 208 4.68 13.04 18.88
C PRO A 208 4.82 11.51 18.77
N ARG A 209 5.43 11.03 17.69
CA ARG A 209 5.54 9.61 17.37
C ARG A 209 6.74 9.31 16.48
N ILE A 210 7.38 8.15 16.67
CA ILE A 210 8.47 7.66 15.79
C ILE A 210 8.25 6.16 15.47
N PRO A 211 8.48 5.72 14.21
CA PRO A 211 8.60 6.57 13.02
C PRO A 211 7.27 7.27 12.74
N LYS A 212 7.31 8.47 12.18
CA LYS A 212 6.10 9.10 11.65
C LYS A 212 5.58 8.29 10.45
N THR A 213 4.26 8.29 10.27
CA THR A 213 3.58 7.65 9.13
C THR A 213 2.64 8.68 8.56
N SER A 214 2.62 8.75 7.24
CA SER A 214 1.61 9.52 6.52
C SER A 214 0.36 8.67 6.28
N VAL A 215 -0.74 9.30 5.85
CA VAL A 215 -1.92 8.59 5.36
C VAL A 215 -1.55 7.66 4.20
N LEU A 216 -0.72 8.13 3.26
CA LEU A 216 -0.28 7.32 2.11
C LEU A 216 0.51 6.07 2.52
N GLY A 217 1.45 6.20 3.45
CA GLY A 217 2.24 5.09 3.96
C GLY A 217 1.38 4.09 4.74
N HIS A 218 0.43 4.59 5.53
CA HIS A 218 -0.54 3.77 6.26
C HIS A 218 -1.40 2.92 5.33
N MET A 219 -1.94 3.51 4.25
CA MET A 219 -2.75 2.79 3.26
C MET A 219 -2.03 1.57 2.68
N LEU A 220 -0.73 1.69 2.37
CA LEU A 220 0.04 0.54 1.89
C LEU A 220 0.28 -0.50 2.99
N ILE A 221 0.55 -0.09 4.23
CA ILE A 221 0.68 -1.03 5.35
C ILE A 221 -0.60 -1.86 5.50
N VAL A 222 -1.76 -1.20 5.49
CA VAL A 222 -3.07 -1.88 5.56
C VAL A 222 -3.27 -2.82 4.37
N ALA A 223 -2.89 -2.41 3.15
CA ALA A 223 -2.98 -3.24 1.95
C ALA A 223 -2.10 -4.49 2.01
N ILE A 224 -0.88 -4.37 2.52
CA ILE A 224 0.02 -5.52 2.66
C ILE A 224 -0.51 -6.49 3.73
N LEU A 225 -0.97 -5.97 4.87
CA LEU A 225 -1.56 -6.79 5.92
C LEU A 225 -2.82 -7.51 5.42
N SER A 226 -3.70 -6.82 4.70
CA SER A 226 -4.93 -7.42 4.15
C SER A 226 -4.63 -8.48 3.09
N TYR A 227 -3.57 -8.30 2.29
CA TYR A 227 -3.11 -9.34 1.37
C TYR A 227 -2.64 -10.60 2.10
N PHE A 228 -1.79 -10.45 3.12
CA PHE A 228 -1.34 -11.60 3.90
C PHE A 228 -2.49 -12.31 4.62
N CYS A 229 -3.42 -11.56 5.19
CA CYS A 229 -4.64 -12.12 5.78
C CYS A 229 -5.48 -12.88 4.73
N SER A 230 -5.62 -12.34 3.53
CA SER A 230 -6.33 -12.99 2.41
C SER A 230 -5.66 -14.31 2.00
N ARG A 231 -4.32 -14.37 2.02
CA ARG A 231 -3.55 -15.60 1.77
C ARG A 231 -3.82 -16.66 2.84
N GLU A 232 -3.80 -16.27 4.11
CA GLU A 232 -4.06 -17.19 5.22
C GLU A 232 -5.49 -17.76 5.20
N LEU A 233 -6.44 -16.96 4.69
CA LEU A 233 -7.83 -17.36 4.47
C LEU A 233 -8.06 -18.24 3.25
N GLY A 234 -7.06 -18.42 2.37
CA GLY A 234 -7.27 -19.11 1.08
C GLY A 234 -8.25 -18.37 0.17
N ALA A 235 -8.22 -17.03 0.20
CA ALA A 235 -9.08 -16.19 -0.60
C ALA A 235 -8.85 -16.40 -2.11
N CYS A 236 -9.91 -16.35 -2.92
CA CYS A 236 -9.77 -16.42 -4.38
C CYS A 236 -9.01 -15.19 -4.93
N ALA A 237 -8.51 -15.29 -6.17
CA ALA A 237 -7.67 -14.25 -6.76
C ALA A 237 -8.37 -12.88 -6.79
N LYS A 238 -9.67 -12.84 -7.14
CA LYS A 238 -10.43 -11.60 -7.16
C LYS A 238 -10.62 -11.01 -5.76
N ARG A 239 -10.83 -11.85 -4.73
CA ARG A 239 -10.92 -11.41 -3.34
C ARG A 239 -9.61 -10.79 -2.87
N MET A 240 -8.48 -11.43 -3.16
CA MET A 240 -7.15 -10.91 -2.82
C MET A 240 -6.88 -9.57 -3.52
N TYR A 241 -7.21 -9.47 -4.81
CA TYR A 241 -7.14 -8.23 -5.59
C TYR A 241 -7.98 -7.12 -4.96
N ASN A 242 -9.26 -7.38 -4.69
CA ASN A 242 -10.17 -6.40 -4.10
C ASN A 242 -9.71 -5.99 -2.71
N ASN A 243 -9.34 -6.94 -1.86
CA ASN A 243 -8.89 -6.65 -0.49
C ASN A 243 -7.64 -5.76 -0.50
N PHE A 244 -6.66 -6.05 -1.35
CA PHE A 244 -5.46 -5.23 -1.46
C PHE A 244 -5.77 -3.82 -1.96
N PHE A 245 -6.50 -3.67 -3.07
CA PHE A 245 -6.76 -2.34 -3.64
C PHE A 245 -7.79 -1.53 -2.88
N ALA A 246 -8.81 -2.16 -2.30
CA ALA A 246 -9.72 -1.47 -1.38
C ALA A 246 -8.96 -0.95 -0.16
N SER A 247 -8.03 -1.73 0.40
CA SER A 247 -7.14 -1.24 1.47
C SER A 247 -6.21 -0.13 0.98
N LEU A 248 -5.66 -0.24 -0.23
CA LEU A 248 -4.75 0.76 -0.78
C LEU A 248 -5.45 2.10 -1.03
N PHE A 249 -6.78 2.11 -1.24
CA PHE A 249 -7.56 3.30 -1.53
C PHE A 249 -8.53 3.71 -0.41
N HIS A 250 -8.59 3.00 0.72
CA HIS A 250 -9.63 3.22 1.73
C HIS A 250 -9.66 4.66 2.27
N ASP A 251 -8.48 5.24 2.56
CA ASP A 251 -8.33 6.63 3.02
C ASP A 251 -8.15 7.63 1.86
N LEU A 252 -8.35 7.23 0.59
CA LEU A 252 -8.22 8.16 -0.54
C LEU A 252 -9.11 9.41 -0.39
N PRO A 253 -10.37 9.33 0.10
CA PRO A 253 -11.17 10.53 0.35
C PRO A 253 -10.55 11.51 1.36
N GLU A 254 -9.68 11.06 2.26
CA GLU A 254 -9.02 11.91 3.27
C GLU A 254 -8.09 12.98 2.64
N VAL A 255 -7.68 12.80 1.38
CA VAL A 255 -6.93 13.82 0.66
C VAL A 255 -7.68 15.17 0.60
N LEU A 256 -9.01 15.11 0.67
CA LEU A 256 -9.91 16.27 0.51
C LEU A 256 -10.35 16.84 1.85
N THR A 257 -10.54 15.99 2.86
CA THR A 257 -11.06 16.37 4.18
C THR A 257 -9.96 16.63 5.21
N ARG A 258 -8.73 16.16 4.95
CA ARG A 258 -7.64 15.95 5.92
C ARG A 258 -8.03 14.94 7.00
N ASP A 259 -7.07 14.19 7.54
CA ASP A 259 -7.32 13.24 8.63
C ASP A 259 -7.97 13.93 9.86
N ILE A 260 -9.28 13.73 10.00
CA ILE A 260 -10.04 14.13 11.19
C ILE A 260 -9.90 13.01 12.21
N VAL A 261 -9.13 13.28 13.28
CA VAL A 261 -8.82 12.29 14.31
C VAL A 261 -10.08 11.65 14.91
N SER A 262 -10.04 10.33 15.12
CA SER A 262 -11.17 9.52 15.62
C SER A 262 -11.87 10.07 16.89
N PRO A 263 -11.17 10.64 17.90
CA PRO A 263 -11.84 11.24 19.06
C PRO A 263 -12.79 12.38 18.68
N VAL A 264 -12.43 13.17 17.67
CA VAL A 264 -13.27 14.26 17.16
C VAL A 264 -14.47 13.68 16.41
N LYS A 265 -14.26 12.70 15.50
CA LYS A 265 -15.35 12.02 14.76
C LYS A 265 -16.46 11.51 15.69
N ARG A 266 -16.10 11.00 16.88
CA ARG A 266 -17.05 10.45 17.87
C ARG A 266 -17.54 11.44 18.94
N SER A 267 -16.98 12.65 19.00
CA SER A 267 -17.30 13.63 20.04
C SER A 267 -18.69 14.26 19.87
N ILE A 268 -19.21 14.26 18.65
CA ILE A 268 -20.48 14.90 18.29
C ILE A 268 -21.36 13.86 17.59
N LYS A 269 -22.55 13.62 18.14
CA LYS A 269 -23.54 12.73 17.52
C LYS A 269 -23.91 13.27 16.13
N GLY A 270 -23.82 12.44 15.09
CA GLY A 270 -24.13 12.83 13.71
C GLY A 270 -22.93 13.37 12.90
N LEU A 271 -21.78 13.60 13.53
CA LEU A 271 -20.60 14.14 12.83
C LEU A 271 -19.94 13.10 11.93
N GLU A 272 -19.90 11.84 12.34
CA GLU A 272 -19.32 10.76 11.51
C GLU A 272 -20.12 10.59 10.21
N GLU A 273 -21.45 10.63 10.29
CA GLU A 273 -22.33 10.58 9.12
C GLU A 273 -22.13 11.80 8.21
N LEU A 274 -22.05 13.00 8.78
CA LEU A 274 -21.80 14.23 8.03
C LEU A 274 -20.44 14.20 7.29
N ILE A 275 -19.39 13.70 7.95
CA ILE A 275 -18.06 13.56 7.33
C ILE A 275 -18.13 12.58 6.16
N LYS A 276 -18.79 11.43 6.33
CA LYS A 276 -18.97 10.45 5.24
C LYS A 276 -19.74 11.03 4.06
N GLU A 277 -20.83 11.77 4.32
CA GLU A 277 -21.56 12.47 3.26
C GLU A 277 -20.67 13.46 2.51
N TYR A 278 -19.86 14.22 3.23
CA TYR A 278 -18.91 15.17 2.64
C TYR A 278 -17.81 14.47 1.81
N GLU A 279 -17.24 13.38 2.31
CA GLU A 279 -16.26 12.56 1.60
C GLU A 279 -16.82 12.00 0.29
N ILE A 280 -18.08 11.54 0.29
CA ILE A 280 -18.78 11.11 -0.92
C ILE A 280 -18.89 12.25 -1.92
N ILE A 281 -19.35 13.43 -1.50
CA ILE A 281 -19.50 14.60 -2.37
C ILE A 281 -18.16 15.02 -2.97
N GLU A 282 -17.13 15.12 -2.14
CA GLU A 282 -15.80 15.54 -2.55
C GLU A 282 -15.14 14.51 -3.49
N ALA A 283 -15.29 13.21 -3.22
CA ALA A 283 -14.83 12.16 -4.13
C ALA A 283 -15.51 12.26 -5.50
N ASN A 284 -16.82 12.55 -5.54
CA ASN A 284 -17.55 12.76 -6.78
C ASN A 284 -17.07 14.00 -7.56
N ASN A 285 -16.71 15.07 -6.86
CA ASN A 285 -16.35 16.33 -7.49
C ASN A 285 -14.86 16.42 -7.87
N ARG A 286 -13.99 15.67 -7.18
CA ARG A 286 -12.53 15.85 -7.29
C ARG A 286 -11.73 14.60 -7.61
N ILE A 287 -12.23 13.39 -7.28
CA ILE A 287 -11.53 12.13 -7.59
C ILE A 287 -12.06 11.53 -8.88
N PHE A 288 -13.36 11.25 -8.98
CA PHE A 288 -13.93 10.60 -10.16
C PHE A 288 -13.71 11.35 -11.49
N PRO A 289 -13.71 12.69 -11.55
CA PRO A 289 -13.39 13.42 -12.78
C PRO A 289 -11.94 13.22 -13.28
N LEU A 290 -11.04 12.76 -12.39
CA LEU A 290 -9.63 12.55 -12.71
C LEU A 290 -9.35 11.16 -13.31
N ILE A 291 -10.28 10.21 -13.18
CA ILE A 291 -10.13 8.83 -13.67
C ILE A 291 -11.19 8.48 -14.73
N PRO A 292 -10.93 7.48 -15.59
CA PRO A 292 -11.90 7.04 -16.61
C PRO A 292 -13.22 6.58 -15.98
N GLU A 293 -14.35 6.88 -16.64
CA GLU A 293 -15.70 6.52 -16.17
C GLU A 293 -15.86 5.02 -15.91
N LYS A 294 -15.23 4.17 -16.74
CA LYS A 294 -15.23 2.72 -16.58
C LYS A 294 -14.65 2.25 -15.23
N TRP A 295 -13.82 3.06 -14.57
CA TRP A 295 -13.22 2.72 -13.28
C TRP A 295 -14.07 3.18 -12.11
N HIS A 296 -15.10 4.01 -12.34
CA HIS A 296 -15.86 4.64 -11.27
C HIS A 296 -16.55 3.61 -10.38
N ASN A 297 -17.19 2.59 -10.97
CA ASN A 297 -17.90 1.58 -10.17
C ASN A 297 -16.95 0.78 -9.27
N GLU A 298 -15.79 0.38 -9.79
CA GLU A 298 -14.76 -0.32 -9.00
C GLU A 298 -14.18 0.60 -7.91
N MET A 299 -13.88 1.85 -8.23
CA MET A 299 -13.37 2.80 -7.24
C MET A 299 -14.41 3.10 -6.15
N ARG A 300 -15.70 3.24 -6.49
CA ARG A 300 -16.82 3.33 -5.52
C ARG A 300 -16.89 2.08 -4.65
N TYR A 301 -16.70 0.91 -5.26
CA TYR A 301 -16.69 -0.37 -4.55
C TYR A 301 -15.54 -0.43 -3.52
N TYR A 302 -14.43 0.26 -3.76
CA TYR A 302 -13.32 0.34 -2.83
C TYR A 302 -13.50 1.36 -1.72
N ILE A 303 -13.93 2.59 -2.04
CA ILE A 303 -13.86 3.72 -1.11
C ILE A 303 -15.16 4.03 -0.37
N PHE A 304 -16.28 3.41 -0.74
CA PHE A 304 -17.56 3.60 -0.05
C PHE A 304 -18.02 2.32 0.63
N ASN A 305 -18.30 2.41 1.93
CA ASN A 305 -18.58 1.25 2.79
C ASN A 305 -17.44 0.21 2.66
N GLU A 306 -16.22 0.71 2.64
CA GLU A 306 -14.94 0.00 2.48
C GLU A 306 -14.74 -1.09 3.54
N PHE A 307 -15.32 -0.89 4.72
CA PHE A 307 -15.24 -1.78 5.86
C PHE A 307 -16.44 -2.73 6.03
N GLU A 308 -17.36 -2.75 5.07
CA GLU A 308 -18.45 -3.73 5.02
C GLU A 308 -18.11 -4.89 4.09
N ASN A 309 -18.41 -6.10 4.53
CA ASN A 309 -18.33 -7.28 3.67
C ASN A 309 -19.36 -7.16 2.55
N LYS A 310 -18.91 -7.35 1.33
CA LYS A 310 -19.77 -7.20 0.15
C LYS A 310 -19.31 -8.06 -1.01
N ILE A 311 -20.25 -8.32 -1.90
CA ILE A 311 -20.06 -9.04 -3.16
C ILE A 311 -20.65 -8.21 -4.29
N TRP A 312 -20.14 -8.39 -5.49
CA TRP A 312 -20.67 -7.74 -6.68
C TRP A 312 -20.87 -8.78 -7.78
N HIS A 313 -22.13 -9.14 -8.00
CA HIS A 313 -22.52 -10.21 -8.92
C HIS A 313 -23.71 -9.76 -9.76
N ASN A 314 -23.68 -10.01 -11.07
CA ASN A 314 -24.72 -9.59 -12.02
C ASN A 314 -25.10 -8.10 -11.88
N ASP A 315 -24.08 -7.23 -11.88
CA ASP A 315 -24.23 -5.77 -11.76
C ASP A 315 -24.88 -5.27 -10.45
N THR A 316 -25.06 -6.16 -9.46
CA THR A 316 -25.68 -5.84 -8.18
C THR A 316 -24.68 -6.01 -7.05
N VAL A 317 -24.51 -4.97 -6.23
CA VAL A 317 -23.71 -5.02 -5.00
C VAL A 317 -24.59 -5.45 -3.84
N THR A 318 -24.23 -6.55 -3.18
CA THR A 318 -24.87 -7.00 -1.93
C THR A 318 -23.92 -6.72 -0.78
N MET A 319 -24.34 -5.90 0.17
CA MET A 319 -23.58 -5.53 1.37
C MET A 319 -24.06 -6.31 2.60
N GLY A 320 -23.25 -6.31 3.65
CA GLY A 320 -23.60 -6.98 4.92
C GLY A 320 -23.49 -8.50 4.88
N VAL A 321 -22.73 -9.05 3.93
CA VAL A 321 -22.50 -10.50 3.81
C VAL A 321 -21.74 -10.99 5.04
N SER A 322 -22.21 -12.07 5.67
CA SER A 322 -21.52 -12.59 6.86
C SER A 322 -20.13 -13.13 6.50
N PRO A 323 -19.16 -13.12 7.43
CA PRO A 323 -17.84 -13.73 7.19
C PRO A 323 -17.93 -15.22 6.78
N GLU A 324 -18.90 -15.96 7.33
CA GLU A 324 -19.13 -17.36 7.00
C GLU A 324 -19.57 -17.54 5.55
N GLU A 325 -20.57 -16.77 5.10
CA GLU A 325 -21.02 -16.78 3.71
C GLU A 325 -19.91 -16.35 2.75
N LEU A 326 -19.14 -15.31 3.12
CA LEU A 326 -18.04 -14.81 2.30
C LEU A 326 -16.97 -15.89 2.07
N ASN A 327 -16.69 -16.70 3.09
CA ASN A 327 -15.70 -17.78 3.03
C ASN A 327 -16.22 -19.05 2.35
N THR A 328 -17.50 -19.40 2.54
CA THR A 328 -18.04 -20.72 2.12
C THR A 328 -18.81 -20.66 0.80
N GLN A 329 -19.52 -19.55 0.52
CA GLN A 329 -20.42 -19.42 -0.63
C GLN A 329 -19.88 -18.45 -1.69
N TYR A 330 -19.15 -17.42 -1.27
CA TYR A 330 -18.76 -16.32 -2.16
C TYR A 330 -17.24 -16.18 -2.41
N ASN A 331 -16.44 -17.17 -2.01
CA ASN A 331 -14.99 -17.18 -2.24
C ASN A 331 -14.62 -17.65 -3.65
N GLU A 332 -15.23 -17.06 -4.67
CA GLU A 332 -14.94 -17.31 -6.08
C GLU A 332 -14.91 -16.01 -6.88
N ASP A 333 -14.10 -15.96 -7.94
CA ASP A 333 -13.86 -14.73 -8.70
C ASP A 333 -15.13 -14.12 -9.29
N ARG A 334 -16.11 -14.95 -9.69
CA ARG A 334 -17.40 -14.52 -10.24
C ARG A 334 -18.23 -13.66 -9.29
N PHE A 335 -18.05 -13.80 -7.98
CA PHE A 335 -18.80 -13.03 -6.98
C PHE A 335 -18.14 -11.69 -6.65
N ASN A 336 -16.94 -11.43 -7.18
CA ASN A 336 -16.19 -10.21 -6.94
C ASN A 336 -16.12 -9.82 -5.44
N PRO A 337 -15.79 -10.75 -4.52
CA PRO A 337 -15.93 -10.55 -3.08
C PRO A 337 -14.95 -9.51 -2.53
N LEU A 338 -15.35 -8.79 -1.49
CA LEU A 338 -14.53 -7.85 -0.72
C LEU A 338 -14.80 -8.06 0.77
N ASP A 339 -13.73 -8.29 1.53
CA ASP A 339 -13.78 -8.57 2.97
C ASP A 339 -13.55 -7.30 3.81
N GLY A 340 -14.57 -6.45 3.88
CA GLY A 340 -14.48 -5.17 4.57
C GLY A 340 -14.20 -5.31 6.07
N GLN A 341 -14.70 -6.37 6.71
CA GLN A 341 -14.46 -6.59 8.14
C GLN A 341 -12.99 -6.93 8.42
N MET A 342 -12.36 -7.76 7.59
CA MET A 342 -10.92 -8.04 7.65
C MET A 342 -10.10 -6.79 7.35
N LEU A 343 -10.53 -5.97 6.37
CA LEU A 343 -9.89 -4.69 6.04
C LEU A 343 -9.88 -3.76 7.26
N LYS A 344 -11.02 -3.62 7.94
CA LYS A 344 -11.12 -2.79 9.15
C LYS A 344 -10.23 -3.30 10.28
N ALA A 345 -10.09 -4.62 10.36
CA ALA A 345 -9.21 -5.26 11.32
C ALA A 345 -7.73 -4.94 11.04
N CYS A 346 -7.33 -4.96 9.77
CA CYS A 346 -5.98 -4.59 9.34
C CYS A 346 -5.69 -3.10 9.56
N ASP A 347 -6.65 -2.21 9.31
CA ASP A 347 -6.55 -0.76 9.60
C ASP A 347 -6.36 -0.49 11.11
N ASP A 348 -7.23 -1.04 11.95
CA ASP A 348 -7.10 -0.89 13.40
C ASP A 348 -5.78 -1.51 13.91
N PHE A 349 -5.35 -2.64 13.33
CA PHE A 349 -4.07 -3.26 13.68
C PHE A 349 -2.88 -2.39 13.27
N ALA A 350 -2.92 -1.76 12.09
CA ALA A 350 -1.90 -0.81 11.67
C ALA A 350 -1.82 0.39 12.63
N ALA A 351 -2.95 0.96 13.05
CA ALA A 351 -2.99 2.03 14.06
C ALA A 351 -2.45 1.57 15.43
N PHE A 352 -2.72 0.32 15.83
CA PHE A 352 -2.16 -0.28 17.04
C PHE A 352 -0.63 -0.45 16.94
N LEU A 353 -0.12 -0.86 15.79
CA LEU A 353 1.33 -0.99 15.54
C LEU A 353 2.02 0.37 15.53
N GLU A 354 1.43 1.38 14.91
CA GLU A 354 1.93 2.77 14.92
C GLU A 354 2.17 3.26 16.36
N ALA A 355 1.21 3.03 17.26
CA ALA A 355 1.33 3.34 18.68
C ALA A 355 2.37 2.44 19.38
N SER A 356 2.33 1.14 19.13
CA SER A 356 3.19 0.15 19.79
C SER A 356 4.67 0.35 19.49
N PHE A 357 5.04 0.60 18.23
CA PHE A 357 6.43 0.88 17.86
C PHE A 357 6.94 2.17 18.48
N SER A 358 6.13 3.22 18.49
CA SER A 358 6.53 4.49 19.12
C SER A 358 6.78 4.34 20.62
N ILE A 359 5.90 3.64 21.32
CA ILE A 359 6.06 3.33 22.75
C ILE A 359 7.34 2.50 22.96
N LYS A 360 7.58 1.48 22.11
CA LYS A 360 8.79 0.64 22.14
C LYS A 360 10.06 1.48 21.95
N TYR A 361 10.02 2.53 21.12
CA TYR A 361 11.14 3.46 20.93
C TYR A 361 11.22 4.58 21.98
N GLY A 362 10.39 4.53 23.02
CA GLY A 362 10.43 5.44 24.17
C GLY A 362 9.56 6.69 24.05
N ILE A 363 8.85 6.88 22.93
CA ILE A 363 7.88 7.98 22.77
C ILE A 363 6.49 7.46 23.11
N LYS A 364 6.10 7.72 24.37
CA LYS A 364 4.90 7.18 25.02
C LYS A 364 3.95 8.25 25.57
N PRO A 365 3.47 9.20 24.75
CA PRO A 365 2.40 10.09 25.17
C PRO A 365 1.14 9.28 25.51
N GLU A 366 0.38 9.76 26.50
CA GLU A 366 -0.82 9.08 27.03
C GLU A 366 -1.83 8.70 25.94
N ALA A 367 -1.97 9.54 24.91
CA ALA A 367 -2.83 9.26 23.77
C ALA A 367 -2.46 7.95 23.02
N LEU A 368 -1.17 7.65 22.86
CA LEU A 368 -0.73 6.40 22.22
C LEU A 368 -0.92 5.20 23.15
N GLU A 369 -0.64 5.34 24.44
CA GLU A 369 -0.84 4.26 25.42
C GLU A 369 -2.32 3.90 25.54
N SER A 370 -3.20 4.91 25.59
CA SER A 370 -4.64 4.72 25.61
C SER A 370 -5.14 4.12 24.30
N ALA A 371 -4.67 4.58 23.15
CA ALA A 371 -5.06 4.01 21.86
C ALA A 371 -4.65 2.54 21.76
N LYS A 372 -3.39 2.21 22.08
CA LYS A 372 -2.88 0.84 22.11
C LYS A 372 -3.77 -0.06 22.98
N ARG A 373 -4.08 0.39 24.20
CA ARG A 373 -4.93 -0.36 25.14
C ARG A 373 -6.36 -0.55 24.63
N ASN A 374 -6.99 0.52 24.14
CA ASN A 374 -8.38 0.49 23.70
C ASN A 374 -8.57 -0.40 22.46
N ILE A 375 -7.65 -0.32 21.49
CA ILE A 375 -7.69 -1.16 20.30
C ILE A 375 -7.46 -2.63 20.70
N TYR A 376 -6.46 -2.92 21.54
CA TYR A 376 -6.22 -4.28 22.01
C TYR A 376 -7.45 -4.89 22.70
N GLN A 377 -8.09 -4.14 23.62
CA GLN A 377 -9.29 -4.59 24.32
C GLN A 377 -10.46 -4.85 23.37
N LYS A 378 -10.64 -4.00 22.35
CA LYS A 378 -11.66 -4.19 21.31
C LYS A 378 -11.51 -5.54 20.62
N TYR A 379 -10.29 -5.89 20.20
CA TYR A 379 -10.04 -7.16 19.50
C TYR A 379 -10.00 -8.36 20.44
N ARG A 380 -9.56 -8.20 21.69
CA ARG A 380 -9.62 -9.27 22.68
C ARG A 380 -11.06 -9.75 22.96
N GLN A 381 -12.03 -8.84 22.85
CA GLN A 381 -13.45 -9.15 23.00
C GLN A 381 -14.10 -9.60 21.68
N LYS A 382 -13.45 -9.34 20.54
CA LYS A 382 -13.95 -9.63 19.20
C LYS A 382 -13.26 -10.89 18.68
N HIS A 383 -13.92 -12.04 18.79
CA HIS A 383 -13.46 -13.28 18.16
C HIS A 383 -13.54 -13.15 16.63
N LEU A 384 -12.44 -12.76 16.00
CA LEU A 384 -12.32 -12.62 14.55
C LEU A 384 -11.30 -13.64 14.04
N ALA A 385 -11.73 -14.60 13.23
CA ALA A 385 -10.84 -15.61 12.68
C ALA A 385 -10.24 -15.18 11.33
N ILE A 386 -8.94 -15.44 11.14
CA ILE A 386 -8.22 -15.37 9.87
C ILE A 386 -7.63 -16.75 9.58
N GLY A 387 -8.30 -17.50 8.71
CA GLY A 387 -8.01 -18.91 8.49
C GLY A 387 -8.20 -19.71 9.78
N ASP A 388 -7.16 -20.41 10.21
CA ASP A 388 -7.17 -21.25 11.42
C ASP A 388 -6.74 -20.48 12.70
N MET A 389 -6.56 -19.16 12.61
CA MET A 389 -6.03 -18.32 13.69
C MET A 389 -7.06 -17.28 14.15
N ASP A 390 -7.11 -17.01 15.46
CA ASP A 390 -7.76 -15.79 15.97
C ASP A 390 -6.87 -14.56 15.70
N PHE A 391 -7.43 -13.53 15.09
CA PHE A 391 -6.74 -12.30 14.70
C PHE A 391 -6.02 -11.62 15.87
N ILE A 392 -6.51 -11.80 17.11
CA ILE A 392 -5.89 -11.25 18.31
C ILE A 392 -4.43 -11.70 18.50
N VAL A 393 -4.05 -12.88 17.98
CA VAL A 393 -2.67 -13.39 18.06
C VAL A 393 -1.66 -12.42 17.43
N LEU A 394 -2.07 -11.70 16.38
CA LEU A 394 -1.19 -10.70 15.75
C LEU A 394 -0.94 -9.50 16.68
N PHE A 395 -1.92 -9.13 17.51
CA PHE A 395 -1.75 -8.07 18.51
C PHE A 395 -0.87 -8.52 19.67
N ASP A 396 -0.98 -9.79 20.09
CA ASP A 396 -0.22 -10.35 21.20
C ASP A 396 1.31 -10.29 20.97
N TYR A 397 1.76 -10.29 19.71
CA TYR A 397 3.16 -10.07 19.37
C TYR A 397 3.72 -8.72 19.84
N PHE A 398 2.87 -7.72 20.02
CA PHE A 398 3.24 -6.33 20.29
C PHE A 398 2.54 -5.72 21.51
N HIS A 399 1.70 -6.47 22.22
CA HIS A 399 0.99 -5.98 23.40
C HIS A 399 1.93 -5.60 24.56
#